data_AF-A0A923A0S5-F1
#
_entry.id   AF-A0A923A0S5-F1
#
_cell.length_a   1.000
_cell.length_b   1.000
_cell.length_c   1.000
_cell.angle_alpha   90.00
_cell.angle_beta   90.00
_cell.angle_gamma   90.00
#
_symmetry.space_group_name_H-M   'P 1'
#
loop_
_entity.id
_entity.type
_entity.pdbx_description
1 polymer ?
#
loop_
_entity_poly.entity_id
_entity_poly.type
_entity_poly.pdbx_seq_one_letter_code
_entity_poly.pdbx_strand_id
1 'polypeptide(L)'
;MRKRSLYKNISVLTLSFIGFFCFAVCVSAAEYPNNYRGIRPLGMGGAFTAISDDENALFYNPAGLSKISTFSMGIINPVVDVSENSIDFYTDLNDADLDDTGEATELLRKHVGEYQHLAINWIPYVGFNAANLGIMVAGIASANADAEIRNPPYPEFHPKANWDYGFTGGVGAKVPLKGLRVGGTAKYISRESLDQVYTAADIANDDFEDRLDDDRKSGSGITMDLGVLYELPIESSFTTDVGLSVNNLIEMDMGEAEDIDRTINLGIATQRSFGGFTLIGAFDILDITKSYGQDDDYMKRIHMGAELQMP
;
A
#
# COMPACT_ATOMS: atom_id res chain seq x y z
N MET A 1 -18.68 -62.39 -6.63
CA MET A 1 -18.82 -61.40 -7.73
C MET A 1 -19.03 -60.03 -7.07
N ARG A 2 -17.99 -59.23 -6.83
CA ARG A 2 -17.35 -58.20 -7.69
C ARG A 2 -18.31 -57.11 -8.26
N LYS A 3 -18.07 -55.88 -7.74
CA LYS A 3 -18.10 -54.54 -8.36
C LYS A 3 -19.45 -53.79 -8.49
N ARG A 4 -19.57 -52.63 -7.81
CA ARG A 4 -19.40 -51.22 -8.29
C ARG A 4 -20.76 -50.65 -8.77
N SER A 5 -21.18 -49.41 -8.57
CA SER A 5 -20.50 -48.12 -8.49
C SER A 5 -21.51 -47.09 -7.96
N LEU A 6 -21.18 -46.31 -6.92
CA LEU A 6 -21.93 -45.12 -6.51
C LEU A 6 -20.97 -43.93 -6.32
N TYR A 7 -20.19 -43.64 -7.35
CA TYR A 7 -19.43 -42.40 -7.48
C TYR A 7 -19.70 -41.82 -8.86
N LYS A 8 -20.64 -40.89 -8.99
CA LYS A 8 -20.79 -40.11 -10.23
C LYS A 8 -21.26 -38.66 -10.12
N ASN A 9 -21.45 -38.11 -8.91
CA ASN A 9 -21.97 -36.75 -8.74
C ASN A 9 -21.09 -35.80 -7.90
N ILE A 10 -19.77 -36.06 -7.80
CA ILE A 10 -18.82 -35.17 -7.08
C ILE A 10 -17.96 -34.32 -8.04
N SER A 11 -18.02 -34.57 -9.35
CA SER A 11 -17.14 -33.91 -10.34
C SER A 11 -17.71 -32.66 -11.00
N VAL A 12 -18.89 -32.16 -10.60
CA VAL A 12 -19.54 -31.00 -11.24
C VAL A 12 -19.56 -29.76 -10.34
N LEU A 13 -19.27 -29.89 -9.04
CA LEU A 13 -19.16 -28.73 -8.13
C LEU A 13 -17.74 -28.15 -8.05
N THR A 14 -16.75 -28.84 -8.61
CA THR A 14 -15.33 -28.46 -8.58
C THR A 14 -14.86 -27.62 -9.77
N LEU A 15 -15.77 -27.30 -10.71
CA LEU A 15 -15.44 -26.57 -11.95
C LEU A 15 -16.14 -25.20 -12.08
N SER A 16 -16.68 -24.66 -10.98
CA SER A 16 -17.34 -23.34 -10.98
C SER A 16 -16.53 -22.23 -10.30
N PHE A 17 -15.27 -22.51 -9.95
CA PHE A 17 -14.33 -21.54 -9.34
C PHE A 17 -13.06 -21.35 -10.20
N ILE A 18 -13.22 -21.44 -11.54
CA ILE A 18 -12.25 -20.95 -12.54
C ILE A 18 -12.96 -19.88 -13.39
N GLY A 19 -13.70 -19.03 -12.70
CA GLY A 19 -14.36 -17.85 -13.24
C GLY A 19 -13.97 -16.64 -12.42
N PHE A 20 -12.69 -16.53 -12.05
CA PHE A 20 -12.12 -15.25 -11.64
C PHE A 20 -12.06 -14.42 -12.93
N PHE A 21 -13.13 -13.67 -13.17
CA PHE A 21 -13.26 -12.81 -14.33
C PHE A 21 -12.15 -11.77 -14.21
N CYS A 22 -11.09 -11.98 -14.99
CA CYS A 22 -10.00 -11.03 -15.16
C CYS A 22 -10.58 -9.81 -15.90
N PHE A 23 -11.24 -8.92 -15.16
CA PHE A 23 -11.54 -7.58 -15.65
C PHE A 23 -10.23 -6.81 -15.65
N ALA A 24 -9.49 -6.88 -16.75
CA ALA A 24 -8.43 -5.92 -17.04
C ALA A 24 -9.12 -4.60 -17.40
N VAL A 25 -9.45 -3.80 -16.38
CA VAL A 25 -9.83 -2.40 -16.57
C VAL A 25 -8.53 -1.62 -16.60
N CYS A 26 -8.20 -1.08 -17.78
CA CYS A 26 -7.12 -0.11 -17.91
C CYS A 26 -7.63 1.21 -17.31
N VAL A 27 -7.31 1.46 -16.05
CA VAL A 27 -7.63 2.71 -15.33
C VAL A 27 -6.37 3.57 -15.32
N SER A 28 -6.53 4.85 -15.60
CA SER A 28 -5.47 5.86 -15.44
C SER A 28 -5.02 5.86 -13.97
N ALA A 29 -3.80 5.36 -13.74
CA ALA A 29 -3.30 4.94 -12.45
C ALA A 29 -2.52 6.05 -11.75
N ALA A 30 -3.23 7.00 -11.14
CA ALA A 30 -2.71 7.66 -9.95
C ALA A 30 -3.16 6.81 -8.75
N GLU A 31 -2.21 6.28 -8.00
CA GLU A 31 -2.48 5.32 -6.94
C GLU A 31 -2.95 5.99 -5.65
N TYR A 32 -3.69 5.24 -4.84
CA TYR A 32 -4.22 5.76 -3.58
C TYR A 32 -3.09 5.98 -2.54
N PRO A 33 -3.03 7.14 -1.85
CA PRO A 33 -1.97 7.43 -0.89
C PRO A 33 -1.96 6.42 0.27
N ASN A 34 -0.80 5.84 0.56
CA ASN A 34 -0.61 4.94 1.69
C ASN A 34 0.76 5.22 2.32
N ASN A 35 0.81 5.33 3.66
CA ASN A 35 2.02 5.70 4.40
C ASN A 35 3.13 4.65 4.28
N TYR A 36 2.78 3.41 3.91
CA TYR A 36 3.74 2.34 3.64
C TYR A 36 3.10 1.23 2.82
N ARG A 37 3.89 0.63 1.93
CA ARG A 37 3.53 -0.56 1.19
C ARG A 37 4.64 -1.60 1.27
N GLY A 38 4.32 -2.74 1.87
CA GLY A 38 5.19 -3.91 1.78
C GLY A 38 4.92 -4.71 0.52
N ILE A 39 5.90 -5.55 0.18
CA ILE A 39 5.86 -6.42 -1.02
C ILE A 39 4.63 -7.33 -1.04
N ARG A 40 4.23 -7.86 0.12
CA ARG A 40 3.10 -8.79 0.19
C ARG A 40 1.75 -8.09 -0.02
N PRO A 41 1.42 -6.97 0.64
CA PRO A 41 0.27 -6.16 0.26
C PRO A 41 0.26 -5.75 -1.23
N LEU A 42 1.41 -5.35 -1.79
CA LEU A 42 1.54 -5.01 -3.21
C LEU A 42 1.20 -6.20 -4.13
N GLY A 43 1.76 -7.39 -3.83
CA GLY A 43 1.44 -8.63 -4.55
C GLY A 43 -0.02 -9.08 -4.41
N MET A 44 -0.72 -8.60 -3.37
CA MET A 44 -2.15 -8.81 -3.15
C MET A 44 -3.01 -7.68 -3.73
N GLY A 45 -2.43 -6.82 -4.58
CA GLY A 45 -3.14 -5.70 -5.20
C GLY A 45 -3.67 -4.70 -4.19
N GLY A 46 -3.08 -4.61 -2.99
CA GLY A 46 -3.52 -3.78 -1.87
C GLY A 46 -4.55 -4.42 -0.92
N ALA A 47 -5.06 -5.63 -1.24
CA ALA A 47 -6.08 -6.30 -0.43
C ALA A 47 -5.46 -7.02 0.78
N PHE A 48 -5.31 -6.30 1.89
CA PHE A 48 -4.54 -6.78 3.05
C PHE A 48 -5.24 -6.58 4.41
N THR A 49 -6.36 -5.85 4.45
CA THR A 49 -7.10 -5.50 5.68
C THR A 49 -7.54 -6.73 6.48
N ALA A 50 -7.93 -7.81 5.81
CA ALA A 50 -8.41 -9.05 6.46
C ALA A 50 -7.30 -10.11 6.69
N ILE A 51 -6.12 -9.95 6.10
CA ILE A 51 -5.00 -10.93 6.13
C ILE A 51 -3.72 -10.35 6.72
N SER A 52 -3.84 -9.29 7.52
CA SER A 52 -2.70 -8.50 7.96
C SER A 52 -1.84 -9.17 9.04
N ASP A 53 -1.24 -10.32 8.76
CA ASP A 53 -0.59 -11.20 9.75
C ASP A 53 0.95 -11.14 9.78
N ASP A 54 1.54 -10.04 9.30
CA ASP A 54 2.99 -9.77 9.32
C ASP A 54 3.32 -8.32 9.76
N GLU A 55 4.52 -7.81 9.47
CA GLU A 55 4.92 -6.43 9.85
C GLU A 55 4.04 -5.34 9.25
N ASN A 56 3.38 -5.61 8.11
CA ASN A 56 2.49 -4.67 7.46
C ASN A 56 1.25 -4.39 8.32
N ALA A 57 0.96 -5.23 9.32
CA ALA A 57 -0.09 -4.99 10.32
C ALA A 57 0.03 -3.67 11.07
N LEU A 58 1.25 -3.14 11.19
CA LEU A 58 1.47 -1.82 11.78
C LEU A 58 0.84 -0.67 10.96
N PHE A 59 0.59 -0.89 9.65
CA PHE A 59 0.13 0.11 8.70
C PHE A 59 -1.23 -0.20 8.09
N TYR A 60 -1.62 -1.47 8.01
CA TYR A 60 -2.89 -1.92 7.43
C TYR A 60 -3.93 -2.21 8.52
N ASN A 61 -3.87 -3.35 9.19
CA ASN A 61 -4.81 -3.71 10.26
C ASN A 61 -4.09 -4.26 11.51
N PRO A 62 -3.99 -3.48 12.61
CA PRO A 62 -3.21 -3.87 13.78
C PRO A 62 -3.81 -5.04 14.58
N ALA A 63 -5.08 -5.41 14.37
CA ALA A 63 -5.61 -6.65 14.96
C ALA A 63 -4.86 -7.91 14.47
N GLY A 64 -4.27 -7.82 13.28
CA GLY A 64 -3.48 -8.89 12.70
C GLY A 64 -2.12 -9.11 13.39
N LEU A 65 -1.65 -8.17 14.21
CA LEU A 65 -0.50 -8.40 15.12
C LEU A 65 -0.74 -9.61 16.04
N SER A 66 -1.99 -9.93 16.37
CA SER A 66 -2.33 -11.13 17.14
C SER A 66 -2.05 -12.46 16.40
N LYS A 67 -1.76 -12.41 15.10
CA LYS A 67 -1.50 -13.56 14.21
C LYS A 67 -0.04 -13.66 13.75
N ILE A 68 0.82 -12.68 14.04
CA ILE A 68 2.25 -12.75 13.67
C ILE A 68 2.94 -13.94 14.35
N SER A 69 4.08 -14.35 13.80
CA SER A 69 4.92 -15.40 14.38
C SER A 69 5.38 -15.06 15.81
N THR A 70 5.78 -16.09 16.58
CA THR A 70 6.26 -15.94 17.96
C THR A 70 7.37 -14.89 18.09
N PHE A 71 8.26 -14.85 17.10
CA PHE A 71 9.29 -13.83 16.96
C PHE A 71 9.41 -13.47 15.48
N SER A 72 9.38 -12.19 15.17
CA SER A 72 9.56 -11.65 13.84
C SER A 72 10.54 -10.48 13.88
N MET A 73 11.47 -10.43 12.95
CA MET A 73 12.40 -9.31 12.84
C MET A 73 12.80 -9.07 11.39
N GLY A 74 12.90 -7.80 11.01
CA GLY A 74 13.46 -7.34 9.75
C GLY A 74 14.40 -6.19 10.06
N ILE A 75 15.67 -6.29 9.67
CA ILE A 75 16.64 -5.19 9.86
C ILE A 75 17.04 -4.63 8.49
N ILE A 76 17.31 -5.51 7.53
CA ILE A 76 17.71 -5.14 6.17
C ILE A 76 16.59 -5.64 5.25
N ASN A 77 15.61 -4.78 5.02
CA ASN A 77 14.41 -5.06 4.24
C ASN A 77 13.94 -3.84 3.43
N PRO A 78 14.83 -3.21 2.62
CA PRO A 78 14.38 -2.17 1.72
C PRO A 78 13.46 -2.75 0.64
N VAL A 79 12.40 -2.02 0.32
CA VAL A 79 11.49 -2.26 -0.80
C VAL A 79 11.67 -1.10 -1.77
N VAL A 80 11.82 -1.39 -3.06
CA VAL A 80 11.95 -0.39 -4.11
C VAL A 80 10.86 -0.65 -5.13
N ASP A 81 10.05 0.38 -5.37
CA ASP A 81 8.98 0.38 -6.37
C ASP A 81 9.36 1.41 -7.44
N VAL A 82 9.33 1.01 -8.72
CA VAL A 82 9.68 1.89 -9.83
C VAL A 82 8.78 1.58 -11.02
N SER A 83 8.25 2.62 -11.66
CA SER A 83 7.47 2.47 -12.89
C SER A 83 8.37 2.33 -14.11
N GLU A 84 7.89 1.65 -15.16
CA GLU A 84 8.62 1.56 -16.45
C GLU A 84 8.90 2.95 -17.04
N ASN A 85 7.90 3.84 -17.03
CA ASN A 85 8.04 5.23 -17.49
C ASN A 85 9.11 6.01 -16.72
N SER A 86 9.31 5.74 -15.42
CA SER A 86 10.37 6.38 -14.63
C SER A 86 11.76 5.99 -15.09
N ILE A 87 11.94 4.74 -15.53
CA ILE A 87 13.23 4.25 -16.03
C ILE A 87 13.56 4.93 -17.36
N ASP A 88 12.57 5.04 -18.24
CA ASP A 88 12.72 5.72 -19.53
C ASP A 88 12.97 7.22 -19.32
N PHE A 89 12.18 7.88 -18.46
CA PHE A 89 12.34 9.29 -18.10
C PHE A 89 13.72 9.58 -17.50
N TYR A 90 14.21 8.76 -16.57
CA TYR A 90 15.55 8.90 -16.00
C TYR A 90 16.65 8.77 -17.07
N THR A 91 16.48 7.85 -18.02
CA THR A 91 17.44 7.67 -19.11
C THR A 91 17.51 8.93 -19.97
N ASP A 92 16.35 9.46 -20.37
CA ASP A 92 16.26 10.65 -21.20
C ASP A 92 16.70 11.93 -20.48
N LEU A 93 16.40 12.04 -19.17
CA LEU A 93 16.90 13.10 -18.30
C LEU A 93 18.43 13.16 -18.28
N ASN A 94 19.09 12.00 -18.15
CA ASN A 94 20.53 11.92 -18.03
C ASN A 94 21.27 12.23 -19.35
N ASP A 95 20.57 12.13 -20.48
CA ASP A 95 21.10 12.44 -21.82
C ASP A 95 20.84 13.91 -22.23
N ALA A 96 19.93 14.62 -21.55
CA ALA A 96 19.54 16.00 -21.87
C ALA A 96 20.36 17.05 -21.09
N ASP A 97 20.67 18.19 -21.73
CA ASP A 97 21.25 19.36 -21.08
C ASP A 97 20.13 20.23 -20.45
N LEU A 98 19.94 20.09 -19.14
CA LEU A 98 18.86 20.79 -18.43
C LEU A 98 19.07 22.30 -18.34
N ASP A 99 20.29 22.80 -18.54
CA ASP A 99 20.59 24.24 -18.56
C ASP A 99 20.13 24.92 -19.87
N ASP A 100 19.78 24.12 -20.90
CA ASP A 100 19.16 24.61 -22.13
C ASP A 100 17.63 24.45 -22.07
N THR A 101 16.92 25.59 -22.10
CA THR A 101 15.44 25.58 -22.06
C THR A 101 14.81 24.80 -23.22
N GLY A 102 15.47 24.73 -24.38
CA GLY A 102 15.00 23.98 -25.54
C GLY A 102 15.08 22.48 -25.30
N GLU A 103 16.20 21.98 -24.81
CA GLU A 103 16.39 20.56 -24.44
C GLU A 103 15.49 20.15 -23.27
N ALA A 104 15.39 20.98 -22.23
CA ALA A 104 14.44 20.77 -21.13
C ALA A 104 12.99 20.70 -21.63
N THR A 105 12.60 21.54 -22.60
CA THR A 105 11.28 21.49 -23.22
C THR A 105 11.05 20.22 -24.03
N GLU A 106 12.07 19.74 -24.76
CA GLU A 106 11.99 18.52 -25.56
C GLU A 106 11.84 17.28 -24.68
N LEU A 107 12.64 17.18 -23.62
CA LEU A 107 12.52 16.15 -22.59
C LEU A 107 11.11 16.12 -22.01
N LEU A 108 10.61 17.25 -21.50
CA LEU A 108 9.26 17.29 -20.93
C LEU A 108 8.23 16.88 -21.96
N ARG A 109 8.31 17.41 -23.20
CA ARG A 109 7.36 17.08 -24.27
C ARG A 109 7.33 15.58 -24.60
N LYS A 110 8.48 14.90 -24.56
CA LYS A 110 8.59 13.47 -24.85
C LYS A 110 7.76 12.62 -23.88
N HIS A 111 7.67 13.04 -22.62
CA HIS A 111 7.01 12.30 -21.53
C HIS A 111 5.66 12.92 -21.11
N VAL A 112 5.06 13.79 -21.93
CA VAL A 112 3.73 14.36 -21.62
C VAL A 112 2.68 13.24 -21.56
N GLY A 113 1.93 13.21 -20.46
CA GLY A 113 0.89 12.22 -20.20
C GLY A 113 1.40 10.90 -19.65
N GLU A 114 2.71 10.77 -19.44
CA GLU A 114 3.29 9.65 -18.69
C GLU A 114 3.31 9.98 -17.20
N TYR A 115 3.00 8.97 -16.39
CA TYR A 115 3.13 9.01 -14.95
C TYR A 115 4.43 8.33 -14.53
N GLN A 116 5.26 9.06 -13.80
CA GLN A 116 6.50 8.54 -13.22
C GLN A 116 6.26 8.26 -11.73
N HIS A 117 6.72 7.11 -11.26
CA HIS A 117 6.68 6.70 -9.85
C HIS A 117 7.99 6.04 -9.44
N LEU A 118 8.55 6.51 -8.33
CA LEU A 118 9.66 5.89 -7.61
C LEU A 118 9.32 5.89 -6.11
N ALA A 119 9.48 4.76 -5.44
CA ALA A 119 9.42 4.69 -3.99
C ALA A 119 10.51 3.79 -3.43
N ILE A 120 11.07 4.18 -2.29
CA ILE A 120 12.02 3.41 -1.50
C ILE A 120 11.50 3.37 -0.08
N ASN A 121 11.24 2.17 0.45
CA ASN A 121 10.73 1.98 1.78
C ASN A 121 11.66 1.09 2.58
N TRP A 122 12.09 1.52 3.76
CA TRP A 122 12.87 0.71 4.69
C TRP A 122 12.25 0.78 6.08
N ILE A 123 11.79 -0.38 6.56
CA ILE A 123 11.06 -0.50 7.83
C ILE A 123 11.72 -1.57 8.68
N PRO A 124 12.79 -1.24 9.44
CA PRO A 124 13.34 -2.19 10.39
C PRO A 124 12.35 -2.40 11.54
N TYR A 125 12.07 -3.65 11.89
CA TYR A 125 11.09 -4.01 12.89
C TYR A 125 11.53 -5.16 13.79
N VAL A 126 10.92 -5.23 14.97
CA VAL A 126 10.97 -6.39 15.86
C VAL A 126 9.59 -6.60 16.48
N GLY A 127 9.13 -7.85 16.45
CA GLY A 127 7.84 -8.24 16.97
C GLY A 127 7.89 -9.56 17.72
N PHE A 128 7.01 -9.68 18.70
CA PHE A 128 6.85 -10.87 19.52
C PHE A 128 5.38 -11.21 19.64
N ASN A 129 5.04 -12.48 19.51
CA ASN A 129 3.69 -12.99 19.78
C ASN A 129 3.73 -14.07 20.85
N ALA A 130 2.94 -13.90 21.90
CA ALA A 130 2.74 -14.91 22.92
C ALA A 130 1.25 -15.09 23.17
N ALA A 131 0.76 -16.32 23.01
CA ALA A 131 -0.64 -16.67 23.28
C ALA A 131 -1.68 -15.78 22.54
N ASN A 132 -1.40 -15.39 21.29
CA ASN A 132 -2.23 -14.48 20.48
C ASN A 132 -2.23 -13.02 20.98
N LEU A 133 -1.28 -12.63 21.82
CA LEU A 133 -0.93 -11.24 22.09
C LEU A 133 0.35 -10.92 21.32
N GLY A 134 0.21 -10.15 20.25
CA GLY A 134 1.31 -9.65 19.46
C GLY A 134 1.66 -8.22 19.83
N ILE A 135 2.95 -7.93 19.94
CA ILE A 135 3.51 -6.59 20.10
C ILE A 135 4.58 -6.43 19.04
N MET A 136 4.61 -5.29 18.37
CA MET A 136 5.63 -4.98 17.38
C MET A 136 6.01 -3.51 17.44
N VAL A 137 7.28 -3.22 17.20
CA VAL A 137 7.79 -1.86 16.98
C VAL A 137 8.60 -1.84 15.68
N ALA A 138 8.55 -0.72 14.98
CA ALA A 138 9.30 -0.52 13.75
C ALA A 138 9.77 0.94 13.61
N GLY A 139 10.93 1.11 12.96
CA GLY A 139 11.35 2.39 12.40
C GLY A 139 10.73 2.59 11.02
N ILE A 140 10.52 3.84 10.62
CA ILE A 140 10.01 4.23 9.31
C ILE A 140 11.08 5.08 8.65
N ALA A 141 11.50 4.69 7.45
CA ALA A 141 12.25 5.52 6.52
C ALA A 141 11.67 5.24 5.12
N SER A 142 10.93 6.20 4.56
CA SER A 142 10.30 6.07 3.25
C SER A 142 10.57 7.33 2.43
N ALA A 143 10.80 7.14 1.14
CA ALA A 143 10.88 8.22 0.17
C ALA A 143 10.03 7.82 -1.03
N ASN A 144 9.11 8.67 -1.43
CA ASN A 144 8.26 8.48 -2.59
C ASN A 144 8.31 9.73 -3.46
N ALA A 145 8.45 9.55 -4.75
CA ALA A 145 8.49 10.60 -5.74
C ALA A 145 7.63 10.17 -6.92
N ASP A 146 6.56 10.93 -7.13
CA ASP A 146 5.66 10.85 -8.25
C ASP A 146 5.89 12.08 -9.13
N ALA A 147 5.73 11.92 -10.43
CA ALA A 147 5.70 13.05 -11.32
C ALA A 147 4.72 12.81 -12.47
N GLU A 148 4.18 13.91 -12.96
CA GLU A 148 3.38 13.92 -14.17
C GLU A 148 3.77 15.12 -15.02
N ILE A 149 3.88 14.92 -16.32
CA ILE A 149 4.10 16.01 -17.25
C ILE A 149 2.81 16.29 -18.02
N ARG A 150 2.35 17.53 -17.94
CA ARG A 150 1.08 17.97 -18.53
C ARG A 150 1.31 19.06 -19.56
N ASN A 151 0.22 19.43 -20.25
CA ASN A 151 0.15 20.57 -21.17
C ASN A 151 1.11 20.48 -22.39
N PRO A 152 0.83 19.64 -23.41
CA PRO A 152 1.74 19.42 -24.54
C PRO A 152 2.26 20.67 -25.28
N PRO A 153 1.44 21.74 -25.49
CA PRO A 153 1.91 22.98 -26.11
C PRO A 153 2.92 23.76 -25.24
N TYR A 154 2.77 23.71 -23.91
CA TYR A 154 3.62 24.37 -22.92
C TYR A 154 3.89 23.39 -21.77
N PRO A 155 4.84 22.45 -21.93
CA PRO A 155 5.03 21.37 -20.98
C PRO A 155 5.30 21.87 -19.57
N GLU A 156 4.56 21.31 -18.62
CA GLU A 156 4.67 21.59 -17.19
C GLU A 156 5.00 20.28 -16.47
N PHE A 157 6.01 20.32 -15.61
CA PHE A 157 6.41 19.24 -14.73
C PHE A 157 5.72 19.42 -13.37
N HIS A 158 4.94 18.42 -12.95
CA HIS A 158 4.19 18.42 -11.69
C HIS A 158 4.82 17.37 -10.75
N PRO A 159 5.97 17.64 -10.11
CA PRO A 159 6.56 16.72 -9.17
C PRO A 159 5.82 16.74 -7.83
N LYS A 160 5.64 15.55 -7.28
CA LYS A 160 5.15 15.33 -5.92
C LYS A 160 6.08 14.37 -5.22
N ALA A 161 6.73 14.80 -4.15
CA ALA A 161 7.65 13.95 -3.40
C ALA A 161 7.41 14.04 -1.90
N ASN A 162 7.58 12.92 -1.20
CA ASN A 162 7.40 12.78 0.24
C ASN A 162 8.59 11.99 0.82
N TRP A 163 9.24 12.52 1.84
CA TRP A 163 10.29 11.87 2.63
C TRP A 163 9.82 11.72 4.07
N ASP A 164 9.54 10.48 4.47
CA ASP A 164 8.97 10.14 5.78
C ASP A 164 9.99 9.44 6.66
N TYR A 165 10.16 9.96 7.87
CA TYR A 165 10.97 9.35 8.92
C TYR A 165 10.17 9.25 10.21
N GLY A 166 10.28 8.13 10.91
CA GLY A 166 9.45 7.95 12.09
C GLY A 166 9.61 6.63 12.80
N PHE A 167 8.66 6.36 13.68
CA PHE A 167 8.55 5.10 14.37
C PHE A 167 7.08 4.76 14.61
N THR A 168 6.80 3.47 14.66
CA THR A 168 5.47 2.95 14.97
C THR A 168 5.59 1.82 15.98
N GLY A 169 4.60 1.72 16.86
CA GLY A 169 4.45 0.63 17.80
C GLY A 169 3.00 0.18 17.84
N GLY A 170 2.77 -1.12 17.90
CA GLY A 170 1.43 -1.68 17.89
C GLY A 170 1.27 -2.89 18.76
N VAL A 171 0.02 -3.13 19.15
CA VAL A 171 -0.42 -4.32 19.87
C VAL A 171 -1.65 -4.91 19.21
N GLY A 172 -1.73 -6.22 19.14
CA GLY A 172 -2.91 -6.94 18.68
C GLY A 172 -3.18 -8.14 19.56
N ALA A 173 -4.45 -8.37 19.91
CA ALA A 173 -4.86 -9.43 20.82
C ALA A 173 -6.09 -10.17 20.31
N LYS A 174 -6.11 -11.50 20.55
CA LYS A 174 -7.36 -12.26 20.53
C LYS A 174 -8.13 -12.01 21.83
N VAL A 175 -9.38 -11.57 21.72
CA VAL A 175 -10.24 -11.22 22.87
C VAL A 175 -11.12 -12.41 23.27
N PRO A 176 -11.74 -12.43 24.47
CA PRO A 176 -12.60 -13.52 24.93
C PRO A 176 -13.99 -13.52 24.24
N LEU A 177 -14.03 -13.19 22.95
CA LEU A 177 -15.17 -13.38 22.06
C LEU A 177 -14.71 -14.27 20.90
N LYS A 178 -15.47 -15.33 20.61
CA LYS A 178 -15.09 -16.34 19.61
C LYS A 178 -14.81 -15.67 18.26
N GLY A 179 -13.62 -15.92 17.71
CA GLY A 179 -13.19 -15.42 16.40
C GLY A 179 -12.74 -13.95 16.39
N LEU A 180 -12.96 -13.18 17.46
CA LEU A 180 -12.66 -11.75 17.47
C LEU A 180 -11.22 -11.48 17.90
N ARG A 181 -10.58 -10.59 17.16
CA ARG A 181 -9.27 -10.01 17.42
C ARG A 181 -9.37 -8.50 17.28
N VAL A 182 -8.64 -7.78 18.11
CA VAL A 182 -8.56 -6.32 18.09
C VAL A 182 -7.11 -5.90 18.16
N GLY A 183 -6.80 -4.71 17.67
CA GLY A 183 -5.46 -4.15 17.82
C GLY A 183 -5.47 -2.64 17.64
N GLY A 184 -4.34 -2.05 17.99
CA GLY A 184 -4.08 -0.64 17.75
C GLY A 184 -2.61 -0.35 17.60
N THR A 185 -2.29 0.72 16.89
CA THR A 185 -0.94 1.25 16.72
C THR A 185 -0.89 2.72 17.12
N ALA A 186 0.29 3.18 17.45
CA ALA A 186 0.63 4.59 17.51
C ALA A 186 1.83 4.83 16.59
N LYS A 187 1.78 5.91 15.81
CA LYS A 187 2.83 6.29 14.86
C LYS A 187 3.25 7.71 15.13
N TYR A 188 4.55 7.97 15.08
CA TYR A 188 5.09 9.30 14.92
C TYR A 188 5.75 9.36 13.55
N ILE A 189 5.39 10.36 12.75
CA ILE A 189 5.92 10.58 11.40
C ILE A 189 6.37 12.03 11.30
N SER A 190 7.59 12.22 10.84
CA SER A 190 8.12 13.49 10.34
C SER A 190 8.19 13.38 8.83
N ARG A 191 7.62 14.34 8.13
CA ARG A 191 7.53 14.39 6.67
C ARG A 191 8.18 15.65 6.15
N GLU A 192 8.96 15.51 5.09
CA GLU A 192 9.24 16.59 4.15
C GLU A 192 8.48 16.31 2.86
N SER A 193 7.76 17.29 2.31
CA SER A 193 6.99 17.14 1.09
C SER A 193 7.28 18.24 0.08
N LEU A 194 7.23 17.90 -1.19
CA LEU A 194 7.26 18.81 -2.33
C LEU A 194 6.00 18.55 -3.16
N ASP A 195 5.24 19.58 -3.47
CA ASP A 195 4.10 19.52 -4.39
C ASP A 195 4.05 20.86 -5.13
N GLN A 196 4.60 20.88 -6.35
CA GLN A 196 4.82 22.10 -7.12
C GLN A 196 4.57 21.89 -8.62
N VAL A 197 4.57 23.00 -9.35
CA VAL A 197 4.53 23.01 -10.82
C VAL A 197 5.71 23.81 -11.34
N TYR A 198 6.53 23.18 -12.18
CA TYR A 198 7.69 23.79 -12.82
C TYR A 198 7.55 23.77 -14.33
N THR A 199 7.88 24.88 -14.98
CA THR A 199 8.00 24.97 -16.43
C THR A 199 9.42 24.62 -16.88
N ALA A 200 9.63 24.34 -18.17
CA ALA A 200 10.98 24.14 -18.71
C ALA A 200 11.92 25.34 -18.46
N ALA A 201 11.39 26.56 -18.42
CA ALA A 201 12.18 27.76 -18.11
C ALA A 201 12.53 27.88 -16.63
N ASP A 202 11.71 27.32 -15.74
CA ASP A 202 12.04 27.24 -14.31
C ASP A 202 13.15 26.22 -14.08
N ILE A 203 13.08 25.07 -14.76
CA ILE A 203 14.05 23.97 -14.67
C ILE A 203 15.42 24.39 -15.20
N ALA A 204 15.46 25.09 -16.34
CA ALA A 204 16.69 25.55 -16.97
C ALA A 204 17.29 26.82 -16.34
N ASN A 205 16.81 27.23 -15.16
CA ASN A 205 17.34 28.38 -14.45
C ASN A 205 18.49 27.95 -13.54
N ASP A 206 19.57 28.73 -13.48
CA ASP A 206 20.72 28.48 -12.61
C ASP A 206 20.33 28.31 -11.12
N ASP A 207 19.25 28.95 -10.67
CA ASP A 207 18.76 28.90 -9.28
C ASP A 207 17.71 27.78 -9.05
N PHE A 208 17.52 26.85 -9.99
CA PHE A 208 16.47 25.82 -9.90
C PHE A 208 16.64 24.90 -8.68
N GLU A 209 17.87 24.50 -8.36
CA GLU A 209 18.17 23.67 -7.18
C GLU A 209 17.75 24.36 -5.89
N ASP A 210 18.10 25.65 -5.74
CA ASP A 210 17.73 26.45 -4.57
C ASP A 210 16.20 26.62 -4.47
N ARG A 211 15.52 26.83 -5.60
CA ARG A 211 14.06 26.92 -5.64
C ARG A 211 13.39 25.60 -5.22
N LEU A 212 13.91 24.46 -5.66
CA LEU A 212 13.41 23.15 -5.29
C LEU A 212 13.49 22.91 -3.79
N ASP A 213 14.60 23.34 -3.17
CA ASP A 213 14.82 23.24 -1.73
C ASP A 213 13.91 24.21 -0.94
N ASP A 214 13.72 25.44 -1.42
CA ASP A 214 12.83 26.43 -0.80
C ASP A 214 11.34 26.04 -0.88
N ASP A 215 10.95 25.28 -1.91
CA ASP A 215 9.59 24.80 -2.11
C ASP A 215 9.24 23.59 -1.22
N ARG A 216 10.23 22.94 -0.60
CA ARG A 216 9.98 21.83 0.34
C ARG A 216 9.34 22.32 1.62
N LYS A 217 8.32 21.58 2.05
CA LYS A 217 7.57 21.82 3.28
C LYS A 217 7.82 20.70 4.27
N SER A 218 7.85 21.04 5.56
CA SER A 218 8.06 20.04 6.62
C SER A 218 6.92 20.02 7.61
N GLY A 219 6.64 18.83 8.13
CA GLY A 219 5.57 18.54 9.05
C GLY A 219 5.92 17.38 9.97
N SER A 220 5.28 17.30 11.13
CA SER A 220 5.35 16.09 11.94
C SER A 220 4.09 15.91 12.76
N GLY A 221 3.70 14.65 12.96
CA GLY A 221 2.46 14.30 13.61
C GLY A 221 2.53 12.99 14.36
N ILE A 222 1.59 12.83 15.29
CA ILE A 222 1.31 11.54 15.94
C ILE A 222 -0.09 11.11 15.51
N THR A 223 -0.22 9.84 15.15
CA THR A 223 -1.52 9.23 14.91
C THR A 223 -1.65 7.87 15.58
N MET A 224 -2.85 7.33 15.51
CA MET A 224 -3.19 5.99 15.97
C MET A 224 -4.02 5.29 14.92
N ASP A 225 -3.79 3.98 14.74
CA ASP A 225 -4.71 3.14 14.00
C ASP A 225 -5.43 2.19 14.94
N LEU A 226 -6.65 1.83 14.58
CA LEU A 226 -7.44 0.79 15.25
C LEU A 226 -7.82 -0.28 14.25
N GLY A 227 -7.83 -1.52 14.72
CA GLY A 227 -8.08 -2.68 13.89
C GLY A 227 -8.98 -3.70 14.57
N VAL A 228 -9.84 -4.33 13.79
CA VAL A 228 -10.66 -5.48 14.17
C VAL A 228 -10.54 -6.55 13.10
N LEU A 229 -10.40 -7.80 13.53
CA LEU A 229 -10.52 -8.98 12.68
C LEU A 229 -11.51 -9.94 13.31
N TYR A 230 -12.42 -10.49 12.50
CA TYR A 230 -13.41 -11.46 12.94
C TYR A 230 -13.39 -12.69 12.04
N GLU A 231 -12.98 -13.81 12.62
CA GLU A 231 -13.02 -15.13 11.98
C GLU A 231 -14.46 -15.65 11.98
N LEU A 232 -15.06 -15.80 10.81
CA LEU A 232 -16.43 -16.25 10.65
C LEU A 232 -16.56 -17.70 11.14
N PRO A 233 -17.49 -18.01 12.05
CA PRO A 233 -17.67 -19.35 12.61
C PRO A 233 -18.43 -20.28 11.65
N ILE A 234 -17.95 -20.39 10.41
CA ILE A 234 -18.54 -21.21 9.35
C ILE A 234 -17.79 -22.54 9.32
N GLU A 235 -18.48 -23.66 9.57
CA GLU A 235 -17.90 -24.99 9.41
C GLU A 235 -17.70 -25.28 7.92
N SER A 236 -16.51 -24.99 7.41
CA SER A 236 -16.14 -25.24 6.01
C SER A 236 -14.67 -25.67 5.90
N SER A 237 -14.26 -26.15 4.73
CA SER A 237 -12.84 -26.40 4.44
C SER A 237 -12.01 -25.12 4.28
N PHE A 238 -12.63 -23.95 4.48
CA PHE A 238 -12.03 -22.64 4.37
C PHE A 238 -12.14 -21.90 5.71
N THR A 239 -11.10 -21.13 6.03
CA THR A 239 -11.16 -20.11 7.07
C THR A 239 -11.52 -18.80 6.39
N THR A 240 -12.52 -18.06 6.90
CA THR A 240 -12.89 -16.76 6.35
C THR A 240 -12.83 -15.69 7.43
N ASP A 241 -12.07 -14.64 7.17
CA ASP A 241 -11.89 -13.50 8.05
C ASP A 241 -12.53 -12.26 7.44
N VAL A 242 -13.17 -11.45 8.28
CA VAL A 242 -13.61 -10.09 7.94
C VAL A 242 -12.77 -9.11 8.76
N GLY A 243 -12.22 -8.10 8.12
CA GLY A 243 -11.42 -7.06 8.74
C GLY A 243 -12.04 -5.69 8.61
N LEU A 244 -11.92 -4.89 9.66
CA LEU A 244 -12.18 -3.46 9.65
C LEU A 244 -10.95 -2.77 10.23
N SER A 245 -10.42 -1.77 9.55
CA SER A 245 -9.41 -0.88 10.13
C SER A 245 -9.81 0.59 9.98
N VAL A 246 -9.43 1.37 10.97
CA VAL A 246 -9.48 2.82 10.94
C VAL A 246 -8.04 3.28 11.08
N ASN A 247 -7.44 3.69 9.97
CA ASN A 247 -6.07 4.18 9.94
C ASN A 247 -6.07 5.70 10.03
N ASN A 248 -5.07 6.23 10.71
CA ASN A 248 -4.95 7.64 11.06
C ASN A 248 -6.21 8.17 11.79
N LEU A 249 -6.62 7.48 12.87
CA LEU A 249 -7.78 7.87 13.68
C LEU A 249 -7.70 9.33 14.13
N ILE A 250 -6.50 9.80 14.45
CA ILE A 250 -6.21 11.22 14.62
C ILE A 250 -5.53 11.65 13.32
N GLU A 251 -6.22 12.47 12.52
CA GLU A 251 -5.64 13.03 11.30
C GLU A 251 -4.37 13.79 11.67
N MET A 252 -3.30 13.57 10.90
CA MET A 252 -2.04 14.28 11.13
C MET A 252 -2.03 15.50 10.22
N ASP A 253 -2.31 16.64 10.83
CA ASP A 253 -2.00 17.96 10.28
C ASP A 253 -0.47 18.08 10.21
N MET A 254 0.06 18.04 9.00
CA MET A 254 1.49 18.13 8.70
C MET A 254 1.93 19.58 8.51
N GLY A 255 1.13 20.56 8.96
CA GLY A 255 1.45 21.98 8.90
C GLY A 255 1.50 22.47 7.46
N GLU A 256 2.71 22.74 6.96
CA GLU A 256 2.89 23.14 5.55
C GLU A 256 3.09 21.94 4.62
N ALA A 257 3.40 20.75 5.16
CA ALA A 257 3.55 19.54 4.38
C ALA A 257 2.20 18.84 4.12
N GLU A 258 2.17 17.89 3.19
CA GLU A 258 0.95 17.15 2.86
C GLU A 258 0.40 16.37 4.07
N ASP A 259 -0.84 16.69 4.45
CA ASP A 259 -1.57 16.03 5.53
C ASP A 259 -1.75 14.52 5.30
N ILE A 260 -1.87 13.78 6.41
CA ILE A 260 -2.18 12.36 6.36
C ILE A 260 -3.61 12.15 6.89
N ASP A 261 -4.51 11.90 5.95
CA ASP A 261 -5.94 11.76 6.21
C ASP A 261 -6.31 10.39 6.80
N ARG A 262 -7.42 10.37 7.52
CA ARG A 262 -8.05 9.16 8.05
C ARG A 262 -8.57 8.29 6.92
N THR A 263 -8.35 6.98 7.02
CA THR A 263 -9.01 6.00 6.14
C THR A 263 -9.77 4.96 6.96
N ILE A 264 -10.93 4.54 6.43
CA ILE A 264 -11.71 3.42 6.98
C ILE A 264 -11.76 2.32 5.94
N ASN A 265 -11.16 1.18 6.26
CA ASN A 265 -10.94 0.09 5.33
C ASN A 265 -11.72 -1.15 5.78
N LEU A 266 -12.38 -1.83 4.85
CA LEU A 266 -13.08 -3.08 5.09
C LEU A 266 -12.51 -4.16 4.19
N GLY A 267 -12.23 -5.32 4.75
CA GLY A 267 -11.72 -6.47 4.00
C GLY A 267 -12.45 -7.75 4.31
N ILE A 268 -12.46 -8.66 3.34
CA ILE A 268 -12.81 -10.06 3.53
C ILE A 268 -11.73 -10.93 2.89
N ALA A 269 -11.35 -12.00 3.58
CA ALA A 269 -10.41 -12.95 3.04
C ALA A 269 -10.79 -14.38 3.36
N THR A 270 -10.44 -15.28 2.46
CA THR A 270 -10.69 -16.71 2.58
C THR A 270 -9.39 -17.47 2.36
N GLN A 271 -9.10 -18.42 3.24
CA GLN A 271 -7.90 -19.23 3.24
C GLN A 271 -8.23 -20.72 3.19
N ARG A 272 -7.45 -21.50 2.43
CA ARG A 272 -7.55 -22.97 2.41
C ARG A 272 -6.17 -23.60 2.33
N SER A 273 -5.88 -24.45 3.31
CA SER A 273 -4.66 -25.26 3.29
C SER A 273 -4.89 -26.60 2.61
N PHE A 274 -3.98 -27.00 1.73
CA PHE A 274 -3.99 -28.29 1.05
C PHE A 274 -2.57 -28.72 0.69
N GLY A 275 -2.19 -29.96 1.02
CA GLY A 275 -0.92 -30.53 0.59
C GLY A 275 0.33 -29.74 0.99
N GLY A 276 0.30 -29.02 2.12
CA GLY A 276 1.39 -28.15 2.58
C GLY A 276 1.33 -26.72 2.04
N PHE A 277 0.48 -26.44 1.05
CA PHE A 277 0.25 -25.10 0.53
C PHE A 277 -0.93 -24.44 1.23
N THR A 278 -0.92 -23.11 1.29
CA THR A 278 -2.09 -22.33 1.68
C THR A 278 -2.46 -21.37 0.56
N LEU A 279 -3.67 -21.50 0.03
CA LEU A 279 -4.25 -20.54 -0.90
C LEU A 279 -5.03 -19.50 -0.11
N ILE A 280 -4.75 -18.23 -0.36
CA ILE A 280 -5.39 -17.08 0.24
C ILE A 280 -6.01 -16.24 -0.89
N GLY A 281 -7.27 -15.85 -0.74
CA GLY A 281 -7.90 -14.84 -1.57
C GLY A 281 -8.42 -13.72 -0.70
N ALA A 282 -8.22 -12.47 -1.11
CA ALA A 282 -8.64 -11.29 -0.36
C ALA A 282 -9.35 -10.28 -1.27
N PHE A 283 -10.29 -9.55 -0.68
CA PHE A 283 -11.01 -8.45 -1.30
C PHE A 283 -11.20 -7.35 -0.27
N ASP A 284 -10.81 -6.13 -0.61
CA ASP A 284 -10.86 -4.96 0.25
C ASP A 284 -11.57 -3.80 -0.44
N ILE A 285 -12.24 -2.98 0.38
CA ILE A 285 -12.72 -1.65 0.03
C ILE A 285 -11.99 -0.67 0.95
N LEU A 286 -11.09 0.13 0.37
CA LEU A 286 -10.28 1.11 1.10
C LEU A 286 -10.96 2.49 1.13
N ASP A 287 -10.79 3.19 2.25
CA ASP A 287 -11.37 4.51 2.54
C ASP A 287 -12.84 4.65 2.09
N ILE A 288 -13.72 3.95 2.81
CA ILE A 288 -15.17 4.00 2.60
C ILE A 288 -15.72 5.42 2.81
N THR A 289 -15.03 6.24 3.60
CA THR A 289 -15.41 7.61 3.95
C THR A 289 -15.07 8.66 2.91
N LYS A 290 -14.23 8.33 1.91
CA LYS A 290 -13.75 9.27 0.90
C LYS A 290 -13.04 10.49 1.49
N SER A 291 -12.18 10.26 2.47
CA SER A 291 -11.43 11.34 3.12
C SER A 291 -10.48 12.02 2.13
N TYR A 292 -9.87 11.28 1.20
CA TYR A 292 -9.04 11.85 0.14
C TYR A 292 -9.93 12.39 -0.99
N GLY A 293 -10.06 13.73 -1.05
CA GLY A 293 -10.91 14.44 -2.00
C GLY A 293 -10.38 14.51 -3.43
N GLN A 294 -9.19 13.97 -3.69
CA GLN A 294 -8.57 13.94 -5.03
C GLN A 294 -9.14 12.84 -5.94
N ASP A 295 -9.99 11.94 -5.41
CA ASP A 295 -10.44 10.77 -6.17
C ASP A 295 -11.91 10.37 -5.92
N ASP A 296 -12.76 10.69 -6.90
CA ASP A 296 -14.19 10.36 -6.92
C ASP A 296 -14.47 8.92 -7.39
N ASP A 297 -13.49 8.23 -7.99
CA ASP A 297 -13.70 6.91 -8.58
C ASP A 297 -13.75 5.80 -7.51
N TYR A 298 -14.92 5.20 -7.37
CA TYR A 298 -15.17 4.11 -6.43
C TYR A 298 -14.39 2.83 -6.79
N MET A 299 -14.03 2.65 -8.07
CA MET A 299 -13.32 1.45 -8.51
C MET A 299 -11.88 1.39 -8.01
N LYS A 300 -11.22 2.55 -7.85
CA LYS A 300 -9.83 2.62 -7.35
C LYS A 300 -9.69 2.26 -5.88
N ARG A 301 -10.80 2.23 -5.15
CA ARG A 301 -10.88 1.84 -3.74
C ARG A 301 -11.10 0.33 -3.58
N ILE A 302 -11.34 -0.39 -4.66
CA ILE A 302 -11.55 -1.84 -4.64
C ILE A 302 -10.23 -2.54 -4.94
N HIS A 303 -9.81 -3.36 -3.99
CA HIS A 303 -8.56 -4.12 -4.10
C HIS A 303 -8.88 -5.60 -4.00
N MET A 304 -8.19 -6.42 -4.79
CA MET A 304 -8.32 -7.87 -4.73
C MET A 304 -6.99 -8.54 -5.04
N GLY A 305 -6.73 -9.65 -4.37
CA GLY A 305 -5.49 -10.37 -4.51
C GLY A 305 -5.64 -11.85 -4.18
N ALA A 306 -4.69 -12.64 -4.66
CA ALA A 306 -4.57 -14.03 -4.28
C ALA A 306 -3.09 -14.40 -4.06
N GLU A 307 -2.82 -15.14 -3.00
CA GLU A 307 -1.50 -15.61 -2.63
C GLU A 307 -1.52 -17.14 -2.51
N LEU A 308 -0.49 -17.79 -3.05
CA LEU A 308 -0.22 -19.20 -2.80
C LEU A 308 1.04 -19.31 -1.93
N GLN A 309 0.83 -19.54 -0.64
CA GLN A 309 1.91 -19.72 0.31
C GLN A 309 2.46 -21.14 0.20
N MET A 310 3.78 -21.25 0.08
CA MET A 310 4.52 -22.51 0.07
C MET A 310 4.84 -22.95 1.52
N PRO A 311 4.98 -24.28 1.75
CA PRO A 311 5.29 -24.84 3.08
C PRO A 311 6.65 -24.41 3.65
#